data_AF-A0A269TJ56-F1
#
_entry.id   AF-A0A269TJ56-F1
#
_cell.length_a   1.000
_cell.length_b   1.000
_cell.length_c   1.000
_cell.angle_alpha   90.00
_cell.angle_beta   90.00
_cell.angle_gamma   90.00
#
_symmetry.space_group_name_H-M   'P 1'
#
loop_
_entity.id
_entity.type
_entity.pdbx_description
1 polymer ?
#
loop_
_entity_poly.entity_id
_entity_poly.type
_entity_poly.pdbx_seq_one_letter_code
_entity_poly.pdbx_strand_id
1 'polypeptide(L)'
;MKNLNFSGLKKVAWAYLGTRIAITVLGYIFLISLIVNFINLTASLNLENPDYVYAPSNLAVQVFYVSVGGYVVLTLLLISLGIANFVLTIVLLSKLSYYPHGMFDTAKTLVILSFFFFPLILGSVALHKINSGISDEMSSDSDDEDLISKARKLKSDK
;
A
#
# COMPACT_ATOMS: atom_id res chain seq x y z
N MET A 1 -9.97 8.80 -30.76
CA MET A 1 -10.09 8.64 -29.30
C MET A 1 -8.75 8.14 -28.77
N LYS A 2 -8.17 8.77 -27.73
CA LYS A 2 -6.95 8.24 -27.08
C LYS A 2 -7.32 6.91 -26.43
N ASN A 3 -6.57 5.85 -26.73
CA ASN A 3 -6.81 4.54 -26.11
C ASN A 3 -6.39 4.62 -24.64
N LEU A 4 -7.37 4.79 -23.74
CA LEU A 4 -7.13 4.90 -22.31
C LEU A 4 -6.91 3.50 -21.71
N ASN A 5 -5.74 3.25 -21.13
CA ASN A 5 -5.39 1.93 -20.58
C ASN A 5 -5.79 1.80 -19.09
N PHE A 6 -7.06 1.53 -18.84
CA PHE A 6 -7.60 1.34 -17.49
C PHE A 6 -7.07 0.09 -16.77
N SER A 7 -6.76 -0.99 -17.50
CA SER A 7 -6.17 -2.21 -16.93
C SER A 7 -4.80 -1.94 -16.31
N GLY A 8 -3.97 -1.16 -17.00
CA GLY A 8 -2.65 -0.77 -16.51
C GLY A 8 -2.70 0.20 -15.33
N LEU A 9 -3.74 1.04 -15.23
CA LEU A 9 -3.96 1.90 -14.06
C LEU A 9 -4.38 1.08 -12.84
N LYS A 10 -5.35 0.17 -13.02
CA LYS A 10 -5.85 -0.73 -11.96
C LYS A 10 -4.72 -1.57 -11.37
N LYS A 11 -3.87 -2.18 -12.19
CA LYS A 11 -2.72 -2.98 -11.73
C LYS A 11 -1.76 -2.18 -10.83
N VAL A 12 -1.41 -0.96 -11.23
CA VAL A 12 -0.52 -0.09 -10.44
C VAL A 12 -1.19 0.35 -9.14
N ALA A 13 -2.47 0.70 -9.18
CA ALA A 13 -3.21 1.12 -7.99
C ALA A 13 -3.34 -0.01 -6.96
N TRP A 14 -3.55 -1.26 -7.40
CA TRP A 14 -3.54 -2.44 -6.53
C TRP A 14 -2.15 -2.75 -5.97
N ALA A 15 -1.09 -2.68 -6.78
CA ALA A 15 0.29 -2.89 -6.33
C ALA A 15 0.69 -1.84 -5.27
N TYR A 16 0.29 -0.59 -5.49
CA TYR A 16 0.45 0.50 -4.52
C TYR A 16 -0.24 0.20 -3.19
N LEU A 17 -1.52 -0.19 -3.20
CA LEU A 17 -2.23 -0.54 -1.97
C LEU A 17 -1.59 -1.76 -1.27
N GLY A 18 -1.25 -2.80 -2.04
CA GLY A 18 -0.62 -4.01 -1.53
C GLY A 18 0.71 -3.72 -0.83
N THR A 19 1.53 -2.84 -1.40
CA THR A 19 2.80 -2.44 -0.79
C THR A 19 2.58 -1.69 0.54
N ARG A 20 1.54 -0.86 0.64
CA ARG A 20 1.19 -0.16 1.88
C ARG A 20 0.66 -1.09 2.96
N ILE A 21 -0.15 -2.08 2.59
CA ILE A 21 -0.57 -3.15 3.49
C ILE A 21 0.66 -3.89 3.99
N ALA A 22 1.56 -4.30 3.10
CA ALA A 22 2.78 -5.02 3.47
C ALA A 22 3.66 -4.23 4.44
N ILE A 23 3.92 -2.95 4.16
CA ILE A 23 4.67 -2.04 5.05
C ILE A 23 3.99 -1.95 6.42
N THR A 24 2.66 -1.79 6.43
CA THR A 24 1.90 -1.63 7.69
C THR A 24 1.96 -2.91 8.53
N VAL A 25 1.70 -4.07 7.92
CA VAL A 25 1.72 -5.37 8.59
C VAL A 25 3.12 -5.70 9.10
N LEU A 26 4.15 -5.56 8.25
CA LEU A 26 5.54 -5.81 8.66
C LEU A 26 6.01 -4.81 9.71
N GLY A 27 5.56 -3.55 9.62
CA GLY A 27 5.82 -2.53 10.63
C GLY A 27 5.22 -2.88 11.99
N TYR A 28 4.00 -3.42 12.03
CA TYR A 28 3.41 -3.91 13.28
C TYR A 28 4.15 -5.12 13.85
N ILE A 29 4.54 -6.08 13.01
CA ILE A 29 5.35 -7.23 13.43
C ILE A 29 6.67 -6.73 14.06
N PHE A 30 7.33 -5.78 13.40
CA PHE A 30 8.55 -5.14 13.90
C PHE A 30 8.31 -4.46 15.25
N LEU A 31 7.26 -3.65 15.38
CA LEU A 31 6.95 -2.94 16.64
C LEU A 31 6.65 -3.91 17.78
N ILE A 32 5.82 -4.93 17.56
CA ILE A 32 5.51 -5.95 18.57
C ILE A 32 6.78 -6.68 19.00
N SER A 33 7.64 -7.04 18.03
CA SER A 33 8.91 -7.70 18.35
C SER A 33 9.85 -6.82 19.16
N LEU A 34 9.86 -5.50 18.94
CA LEU A 34 10.62 -4.54 19.76
C LEU A 34 10.06 -4.45 21.19
N ILE A 35 8.73 -4.38 21.33
CA ILE A 35 8.07 -4.31 22.64
C ILE A 35 8.36 -5.57 23.46
N VAL A 36 8.21 -6.76 22.86
CA VAL A 36 8.51 -8.04 23.54
C VAL A 36 9.96 -8.10 23.98
N ASN A 37 10.90 -7.68 23.13
CA ASN A 37 12.32 -7.64 23.47
C ASN A 37 12.60 -6.66 24.63
N PHE A 38 12.02 -5.47 24.58
CA PHE A 38 12.14 -4.47 25.65
C PHE A 38 11.59 -4.98 27.00
N ILE A 39 10.44 -5.67 27.00
CA ILE A 39 9.86 -6.27 28.21
C ILE A 39 10.77 -7.38 28.74
N ASN A 40 11.29 -8.26 27.88
CA ASN A 40 12.21 -9.33 28.29
C ASN A 40 13.50 -8.77 28.90
N LEU A 41 14.07 -7.72 28.30
CA LEU A 41 15.26 -7.05 28.83
C LEU A 41 14.96 -6.42 30.20
N THR A 42 13.87 -5.68 30.33
CA THR A 42 13.48 -5.02 31.59
C THR A 42 13.18 -6.05 32.70
N ALA A 43 12.52 -7.16 32.36
CA ALA A 43 12.28 -8.26 33.29
C ALA A 43 13.59 -8.92 33.75
N SER A 44 14.56 -9.10 32.84
CA SER A 44 15.87 -9.65 33.20
C SER A 44 16.69 -8.73 34.11
N LEU A 45 16.57 -7.41 33.92
CA LEU A 45 17.25 -6.40 34.75
C LEU A 45 16.60 -6.22 36.13
N ASN A 46 15.27 -6.43 36.24
CA ASN A 46 14.55 -6.36 37.52
C ASN A 46 14.61 -7.67 38.33
N LEU A 47 15.03 -8.78 37.73
CA LEU A 47 15.24 -10.08 38.39
C LEU A 47 16.66 -10.25 38.94
N GLU A 48 17.40 -9.15 39.13
CA GLU A 48 18.75 -9.12 39.70
C GLU A 48 18.74 -9.50 41.19
N ASN A 49 18.46 -10.78 41.46
CA ASN A 49 19.07 -11.51 42.55
C ASN A 49 20.50 -11.86 42.08
N PRO A 50 21.55 -11.36 42.75
CA PRO A 50 22.94 -11.52 42.30
C PRO A 50 23.42 -12.98 42.27
N ASP A 51 22.67 -13.93 42.82
CA ASP A 51 23.11 -15.32 43.03
C ASP A 51 22.76 -16.30 41.89
N TYR A 52 22.07 -15.87 40.81
CA TYR A 52 21.53 -16.80 39.80
C TYR A 52 21.76 -16.43 38.32
N VAL A 53 22.83 -15.71 37.97
CA VAL A 53 23.16 -15.42 36.56
C VAL A 53 24.28 -16.31 36.04
N TYR A 54 23.95 -17.57 35.73
CA TYR A 54 24.76 -18.42 34.83
C TYR A 54 23.99 -18.66 33.53
N ALA A 55 23.92 -17.64 32.67
CA ALA A 55 23.65 -17.86 31.26
C ALA A 55 25.01 -18.05 30.58
N PRO A 56 25.35 -19.24 30.03
CA PRO A 56 26.62 -19.43 29.35
C PRO A 56 26.72 -18.42 28.20
N SER A 57 27.86 -17.73 28.12
CA SER A 57 28.15 -16.64 27.18
C SER A 57 27.73 -16.92 25.72
N ASN A 58 27.76 -18.18 25.29
CA ASN A 58 27.31 -18.62 23.96
C ASN A 58 25.80 -18.42 23.72
N LEU A 59 24.94 -18.60 24.72
CA LEU A 59 23.49 -18.50 24.60
C LEU A 59 23.03 -17.04 24.56
N ALA A 60 23.65 -16.19 25.38
CA ALA A 60 23.44 -14.74 25.35
C ALA A 60 23.91 -14.13 24.01
N VAL A 61 25.06 -14.59 23.49
CA VAL A 61 25.59 -14.16 22.19
C VAL A 61 24.73 -14.67 21.02
N GLN A 62 24.25 -15.91 21.05
CA GLN A 62 23.32 -16.42 20.01
C GLN A 62 21.98 -15.68 20.02
N VAL A 63 21.37 -15.45 21.19
CA VAL A 63 20.12 -14.68 21.28
C VAL A 63 20.35 -13.25 20.79
N PHE A 64 21.48 -12.63 21.11
CA PHE A 64 21.84 -11.31 20.62
C PHE A 64 22.03 -11.27 19.10
N TYR A 65 22.79 -12.20 18.50
CA TYR A 65 23.02 -12.22 17.04
C TYR A 65 21.77 -12.62 16.23
N VAL A 66 20.97 -13.57 16.71
CA VAL A 66 19.71 -13.97 16.06
C VAL A 66 18.70 -12.82 16.13
N SER A 67 18.66 -12.09 17.25
CA SER A 67 17.83 -10.90 17.41
C SER A 67 18.30 -9.77 16.48
N VAL A 68 19.58 -9.38 16.55
CA VAL A 68 20.14 -8.26 15.77
C VAL A 68 20.09 -8.55 14.27
N GLY A 69 20.44 -9.76 13.84
CA GLY A 69 20.37 -10.15 12.42
C GLY A 69 18.93 -10.12 11.88
N GLY A 70 17.97 -10.61 12.66
CA GLY A 70 16.54 -10.54 12.31
C GLY A 70 16.04 -9.11 12.17
N TYR A 71 16.42 -8.21 13.09
CA TYR A 71 16.05 -6.80 13.01
C TYR A 71 16.72 -6.08 11.83
N VAL A 72 17.98 -6.40 11.51
CA VAL A 72 18.67 -5.82 10.35
C VAL A 72 17.97 -6.24 9.06
N VAL A 73 17.65 -7.51 8.88
CA VAL A 73 16.95 -8.02 7.70
C VAL A 73 15.55 -7.39 7.58
N LEU A 74 14.79 -7.34 8.68
CA LEU A 74 13.45 -6.75 8.69
C LEU A 74 13.48 -5.24 8.41
N THR A 75 14.51 -4.54 8.92
CA THR A 75 14.73 -3.11 8.65
C THR A 75 15.07 -2.86 7.18
N LEU A 76 15.99 -3.65 6.61
CA LEU A 76 16.34 -3.56 5.18
C LEU A 76 15.13 -3.87 4.27
N LEU A 77 14.29 -4.83 4.67
CA LEU A 77 13.05 -5.15 3.98
C LEU A 77 12.05 -3.98 4.02
N LEU A 78 11.86 -3.36 5.19
CA LEU A 78 10.98 -2.18 5.35
C LEU A 78 11.48 -0.98 4.53
N ILE A 79 12.80 -0.74 4.49
CA ILE A 79 13.40 0.30 3.65
C ILE A 79 13.14 0.01 2.17
N SER A 80 13.38 -1.23 1.73
CA SER A 80 13.17 -1.65 0.34
C SER A 80 11.71 -1.49 -0.10
N LEU A 81 10.77 -1.89 0.77
CA LEU A 81 9.34 -1.69 0.54
C LEU A 81 8.95 -0.20 0.55
N GLY A 82 9.56 0.61 1.41
CA GLY A 82 9.38 2.06 1.43
C GLY A 82 9.77 2.70 0.09
N ILE A 83 10.91 2.32 -0.47
CA ILE A 83 11.36 2.77 -1.79
C ILE A 83 10.39 2.28 -2.88
N ALA A 84 10.00 1.01 -2.86
CA ALA A 84 9.04 0.47 -3.82
C ALA A 84 7.68 1.21 -3.78
N ASN A 85 7.17 1.52 -2.59
CA ASN A 85 5.96 2.30 -2.40
C ASN A 85 6.11 3.73 -2.95
N PHE A 86 7.25 4.37 -2.71
CA PHE A 86 7.53 5.70 -3.26
C PHE A 86 7.51 5.70 -4.80
N VAL A 87 8.21 4.75 -5.44
CA VAL A 87 8.23 4.59 -6.90
C VAL A 87 6.83 4.31 -7.44
N LEU A 88 6.09 3.37 -6.83
CA LEU A 88 4.71 3.06 -7.23
C LEU A 88 3.79 4.29 -7.13
N THR A 89 4.01 5.15 -6.15
CA THR A 89 3.21 6.37 -6.01
C THR A 89 3.49 7.36 -7.13
N ILE A 90 4.76 7.56 -7.50
CA ILE A 90 5.13 8.40 -8.65
C ILE A 90 4.52 7.85 -9.94
N VAL A 91 4.63 6.53 -10.16
CA VAL A 91 4.05 5.86 -11.34
C VAL A 91 2.53 6.02 -11.35
N LEU A 92 1.86 5.87 -10.20
CA LEU A 92 0.42 6.04 -10.09
C LEU A 92 0.01 7.49 -10.38
N LEU A 93 0.70 8.48 -9.83
CA LEU A 93 0.44 9.90 -10.09
C LEU A 93 0.65 10.25 -11.57
N SER A 94 1.72 9.74 -12.18
CA SER A 94 1.99 9.92 -13.61
C SER A 94 0.86 9.34 -14.46
N LYS A 95 0.41 8.11 -14.14
CA LYS A 95 -0.71 7.48 -14.84
C LYS A 95 -2.02 8.24 -14.65
N LEU A 96 -2.34 8.68 -13.44
CA LEU A 96 -3.57 9.46 -13.17
C LEU A 96 -3.54 10.83 -13.87
N SER A 97 -2.37 11.41 -14.09
CA SER A 97 -2.19 12.67 -14.79
C SER A 97 -2.34 12.56 -16.32
N TYR A 98 -2.29 11.34 -16.87
CA TYR A 98 -2.53 11.09 -18.29
C TYR A 98 -4.03 11.19 -18.67
N TYR A 99 -4.92 11.06 -17.69
CA TYR A 99 -6.37 11.13 -17.87
C TYR A 99 -6.87 12.58 -17.90
N PRO A 100 -8.02 12.86 -18.54
CA PRO A 100 -8.60 14.20 -18.60
C PRO A 100 -8.77 14.84 -17.21
N HIS A 101 -8.65 16.17 -17.17
CA HIS A 101 -8.93 16.95 -15.96
C HIS A 101 -10.34 16.67 -15.43
N GLY A 102 -10.48 16.58 -14.11
CA GLY A 102 -11.74 16.24 -13.44
C GLY A 102 -11.95 14.75 -13.16
N MET A 103 -11.42 13.84 -14.00
CA MET A 103 -11.73 12.41 -13.88
C MET A 103 -11.17 11.76 -12.60
N PHE A 104 -9.93 12.09 -12.24
CA PHE A 104 -9.23 11.49 -11.10
C PHE A 104 -8.57 12.51 -10.16
N ASP A 105 -9.02 13.76 -10.15
CA ASP A 105 -8.38 14.83 -9.37
C ASP A 105 -8.44 14.56 -7.86
N THR A 106 -9.58 14.09 -7.36
CA THR A 106 -9.74 13.65 -5.97
C THR A 106 -8.81 12.49 -5.63
N ALA A 107 -8.65 11.53 -6.54
CA ALA A 107 -7.75 10.39 -6.32
C ALA A 107 -6.28 10.83 -6.29
N LYS A 108 -5.86 11.75 -7.17
CA LYS A 108 -4.50 12.33 -7.17
C LYS A 108 -4.18 13.02 -5.84
N THR A 109 -5.10 13.86 -5.36
CA THR A 109 -4.94 14.54 -4.07
C THR A 109 -4.84 13.55 -2.91
N LEU A 110 -5.68 12.52 -2.89
CA LEU A 110 -5.63 11.48 -1.86
C LEU A 110 -4.33 10.68 -1.91
N VAL A 111 -3.84 10.33 -3.10
CA VAL A 111 -2.54 9.66 -3.27
C VAL A 111 -1.40 10.52 -2.70
N ILE A 112 -1.38 11.83 -2.94
CA ILE A 112 -0.37 12.74 -2.38
C ILE A 112 -0.51 12.86 -0.86
N LEU A 113 -1.71 13.14 -0.34
CA LEU A 113 -1.95 13.28 1.10
C LEU A 113 -1.57 12.03 1.87
N SER A 114 -1.81 10.87 1.26
CA SER A 114 -1.52 9.58 1.87
C SER A 114 -0.02 9.27 2.03
N PHE A 115 0.88 10.09 1.49
CA PHE A 115 2.31 10.01 1.86
C PHE A 115 2.57 10.52 3.28
N PHE A 116 1.83 11.55 3.69
CA PHE A 116 2.08 12.26 4.95
C PHE A 116 1.14 11.79 6.05
N PHE A 117 -0.10 11.48 5.72
CA PHE A 117 -1.16 11.18 6.68
C PHE A 117 -1.84 9.85 6.36
N PHE A 118 -2.05 9.03 7.39
CA PHE A 118 -2.82 7.78 7.33
C PHE A 118 -2.66 6.99 6.00
N PRO A 119 -1.45 6.49 5.69
CA PRO A 119 -1.13 5.98 4.36
C PRO A 119 -2.04 4.84 3.90
N LEU A 120 -2.44 3.96 4.82
CA LEU A 120 -3.31 2.84 4.51
C LEU A 120 -4.75 3.30 4.20
N ILE A 121 -5.30 4.18 5.03
CA ILE A 121 -6.69 4.64 4.94
C ILE A 121 -6.87 5.48 3.67
N LEU A 122 -6.06 6.54 3.53
CA LEU A 122 -6.16 7.43 2.37
C LEU A 122 -5.79 6.72 1.06
N GLY A 123 -4.84 5.78 1.11
CA GLY A 123 -4.51 4.93 -0.05
C GLY A 123 -5.67 4.04 -0.49
N SER A 124 -6.42 3.49 0.47
CA SER A 124 -7.61 2.66 0.19
C SER A 124 -8.75 3.49 -0.42
N VAL A 125 -9.00 4.68 0.12
CA VAL A 125 -10.01 5.61 -0.43
C VAL A 125 -9.63 6.07 -1.84
N ALA A 126 -8.34 6.35 -2.07
CA ALA A 126 -7.84 6.68 -3.41
C ALA A 126 -8.09 5.54 -4.41
N LEU A 127 -7.79 4.29 -4.04
CA LEU A 127 -8.05 3.12 -4.89
C LEU A 127 -9.54 2.97 -5.20
N HIS A 128 -10.40 3.15 -4.20
CA HIS A 128 -11.84 3.10 -4.40
C HIS A 128 -12.32 4.16 -5.40
N LYS A 129 -11.85 5.41 -5.27
CA LYS A 129 -12.15 6.49 -6.23
C LYS A 129 -11.64 6.21 -7.63
N ILE A 130 -10.47 5.58 -7.76
CA ILE A 130 -9.94 5.14 -9.07
C ILE A 130 -10.85 4.07 -9.68
N ASN A 131 -11.22 3.03 -8.91
CA ASN A 131 -12.08 1.96 -9.43
C ASN A 131 -13.48 2.46 -9.79
N SER A 132 -14.07 3.37 -9.00
CA SER A 132 -15.36 4.01 -9.32
C SER A 132 -15.26 4.78 -10.63
N GLY A 133 -14.28 5.67 -10.78
CA GLY A 133 -14.12 6.46 -12.00
C GLY A 133 -13.82 5.62 -13.24
N ILE A 134 -13.19 4.45 -13.09
CA ILE A 134 -13.04 3.49 -14.20
C ILE A 134 -14.39 2.86 -14.56
N SER A 135 -15.18 2.46 -13.56
CA SER A 135 -16.48 1.82 -13.78
C SER A 135 -17.47 2.77 -14.45
N ASP A 136 -17.52 4.02 -14.01
CA ASP A 136 -18.45 5.03 -14.50
C ASP A 136 -18.22 5.31 -16.00
N GLU A 137 -16.95 5.39 -16.43
CA GLU A 137 -16.57 5.57 -17.84
C GLU A 137 -16.87 4.33 -18.70
N MET A 138 -16.62 3.12 -18.16
CA MET A 138 -16.92 1.88 -18.87
C MET A 138 -18.43 1.68 -19.07
N SER A 139 -19.27 2.19 -18.16
CA SER A 139 -20.72 2.17 -18.33
C SER A 139 -21.24 3.22 -19.32
N SER A 140 -20.66 4.43 -19.35
CA SER A 140 -21.11 5.47 -20.29
C SER A 140 -20.88 5.10 -21.75
N ASP A 141 -19.79 4.40 -22.07
CA ASP A 141 -19.53 3.89 -23.43
C ASP A 141 -20.60 2.87 -23.87
N SER A 142 -21.20 2.12 -22.93
CA SER A 142 -22.26 1.15 -23.24
C SER A 142 -23.64 1.81 -23.41
N ASP A 143 -23.91 2.91 -22.72
CA ASP A 143 -25.16 3.67 -22.85
C ASP A 143 -25.23 4.41 -24.19
N ASP A 144 -24.10 4.91 -24.69
CA ASP A 144 -24.02 5.57 -26.00
C ASP A 144 -24.26 4.60 -27.17
N GLU A 145 -23.78 3.35 -27.07
CA GLU A 145 -24.11 2.31 -28.06
C GLU A 145 -25.61 1.95 -28.05
N ASP A 146 -26.26 1.91 -26.88
CA ASP A 146 -27.70 1.63 -26.79
C ASP A 146 -28.54 2.77 -27.38
N LEU A 147 -28.13 4.03 -27.18
CA LEU A 147 -28.79 5.21 -27.77
C LEU A 147 -28.61 5.28 -29.29
N ILE A 148 -27.42 4.97 -29.82
CA ILE A 148 -27.17 4.88 -31.26
C ILE A 148 -27.98 3.73 -31.89
N SER A 149 -28.09 2.60 -31.19
CA SER A 149 -28.89 1.45 -31.65
C SER A 149 -30.40 1.78 -31.67
N LYS A 150 -30.91 2.45 -30.62
CA LYS A 150 -32.29 2.95 -30.55
C LYS A 150 -32.58 3.96 -31.63
N ALA A 151 -31.67 4.90 -31.87
CA ALA A 151 -31.81 5.90 -32.93
C ALA A 151 -31.82 5.27 -34.34
N ARG A 152 -30.99 4.25 -34.58
CA ARG A 152 -31.02 3.49 -35.84
C ARG A 152 -32.32 2.71 -36.04
N LYS A 153 -32.85 2.07 -34.99
CA LYS A 153 -34.14 1.36 -35.06
C LYS A 153 -35.28 2.32 -35.38
N LEU A 154 -35.35 3.47 -34.71
CA LEU A 154 -36.37 4.50 -34.97
C LEU A 154 -36.33 5.10 -36.38
N LYS A 155 -35.14 5.11 -37.01
CA LYS A 155 -34.97 5.59 -38.39
C LYS A 155 -35.28 4.50 -39.44
N SER A 156 -35.16 3.23 -39.06
CA SER A 156 -35.42 2.08 -39.94
C SER A 156 -36.90 1.66 -39.98
N ASP A 157 -37.68 1.99 -38.94
CA ASP A 157 -39.13 1.71 -38.86
C ASP A 157 -40.01 2.83 -39.44
N LYS A 158 -39.42 3.75 -40.22
CA LYS A 158 -40.11 4.79 -41.01
C LYS A 158 -39.86 4.58 -42.48
#